data_AF-A0A529P3F5-F1
#
_entry.id   AF-A0A529P3F5-F1
#
_cell.length_a   1.000
_cell.length_b   1.000
_cell.length_c   1.000
_cell.angle_alpha   90.00
_cell.angle_beta   90.00
_cell.angle_gamma   90.00
#
_symmetry.space_group_name_H-M   'P 1'
#
loop_
_entity.id
_entity.type
_entity.pdbx_description
1 polymer ?
#
loop_
_entity_poly.entity_id
_entity_poly.type
_entity_poly.pdbx_seq_one_letter_code
_entity_poly.pdbx_strand_id
1 'polypeptide(L)'
;MGFRVLPTDTAHAAGQERQSRISRRSAFRDVAIAVLIGLFAFVVYNANLRSIPAADTYAARYMPFSILRDHKVVLDSIVREVAQGRKPPEAQGQVETAAWMLKGPGGHLVSLYPVAVPVVVAPLYLPAVHFLSARGWEPLLFDKVARVMEKLCASLMAAGSVMLFYLLLRRRCEPRTAVFLTAIYAFGTTTWVISSQALWMHGLA
;
A
#
# COMPACT_ATOMS: atom_id res chain seq x y z
N MET A 1 -70.48 11.09 14.45
CA MET A 1 -69.12 11.34 15.00
C MET A 1 -68.14 10.49 14.23
N GLY A 2 -67.42 11.05 13.26
CA GLY A 2 -66.36 10.35 12.51
C GLY A 2 -65.05 11.10 12.73
N PHE A 3 -64.17 10.56 13.57
CA PHE A 3 -62.84 11.13 13.80
C PHE A 3 -61.98 10.83 12.57
N ARG A 4 -61.72 11.85 11.75
CA ARG A 4 -60.77 11.77 10.64
C ARG A 4 -59.37 11.78 11.23
N VAL A 5 -58.76 10.60 11.37
CA VAL A 5 -57.35 10.46 11.74
C VAL A 5 -56.52 11.14 10.64
N LEU A 6 -55.89 12.26 10.98
CA LEU A 6 -55.00 12.97 10.07
C LEU A 6 -53.74 12.12 9.80
N PRO A 7 -53.14 12.20 8.60
CA PRO A 7 -52.03 11.36 8.18
C PRO A 7 -50.71 11.84 8.81
N THR A 8 -50.48 11.53 10.08
CA THR A 8 -49.24 11.87 10.81
C THR A 8 -48.08 10.92 10.47
N ASP A 9 -48.37 9.66 10.14
CA ASP A 9 -47.34 8.65 9.83
C ASP A 9 -46.59 8.92 8.52
N THR A 10 -47.27 9.48 7.52
CA THR A 10 -46.64 9.79 6.22
C THR A 10 -45.65 10.95 6.32
N ALA A 11 -45.91 11.91 7.20
CA ALA A 11 -45.02 13.06 7.40
C ALA A 11 -43.74 12.67 8.16
N HIS A 12 -43.86 11.80 9.18
CA HIS A 12 -42.72 11.25 9.90
C HIS A 12 -41.85 10.36 9.01
N ALA A 13 -42.46 9.48 8.21
CA ALA A 13 -41.75 8.63 7.25
C ALA A 13 -41.01 9.47 6.18
N ALA A 14 -41.66 10.50 5.63
CA ALA A 14 -41.04 11.43 4.68
C ALA A 14 -39.87 12.23 5.30
N GLY A 15 -39.98 12.60 6.58
CA GLY A 15 -38.90 13.26 7.34
C GLY A 15 -37.67 12.37 7.55
N GLN A 16 -37.88 11.11 7.95
CA GLN A 16 -36.81 10.13 8.12
C GLN A 16 -36.13 9.78 6.78
N GLU A 17 -36.89 9.63 5.70
CA GLU A 17 -36.34 9.45 4.36
C GLU A 17 -35.50 10.65 3.92
N ARG A 18 -35.98 11.88 4.15
CA ARG A 18 -35.25 13.09 3.76
C ARG A 18 -33.94 13.22 4.55
N GLN A 19 -33.96 12.95 5.85
CA GLN A 19 -32.78 13.02 6.71
C GLN A 19 -31.75 11.92 6.37
N SER A 20 -32.20 10.69 6.07
CA SER A 20 -31.31 9.61 5.62
C SER A 20 -30.68 9.90 4.24
N ARG A 21 -31.44 10.49 3.30
CA ARG A 21 -30.90 10.92 2.00
C ARG A 21 -29.85 12.03 2.14
N ILE A 22 -30.08 13.00 3.04
CA ILE A 22 -29.11 14.07 3.32
C ILE A 22 -27.82 13.49 3.93
N SER A 23 -27.95 12.58 4.91
CA SER A 23 -26.82 11.90 5.54
C SER A 23 -26.01 11.08 4.52
N ARG A 24 -26.68 10.28 3.67
CA ARG A 24 -26.01 9.52 2.59
C ARG A 24 -25.29 10.43 1.61
N ARG A 25 -25.91 11.53 1.18
CA ARG A 25 -25.26 12.51 0.28
C ARG A 25 -24.02 13.14 0.90
N SER A 26 -24.06 13.46 2.20
CA SER A 26 -22.88 13.98 2.91
C SER A 26 -21.76 12.94 2.98
N ALA A 27 -22.09 11.69 3.32
CA ALA A 27 -21.12 10.60 3.38
C ALA A 27 -20.48 10.33 2.01
N PHE A 28 -21.27 10.32 0.94
CA PHE A 28 -20.78 10.12 -0.42
C PHE A 28 -19.84 11.26 -0.86
N ARG A 29 -20.19 12.51 -0.51
CA ARG A 29 -19.33 13.67 -0.77
C ARG A 29 -18.00 13.57 -0.03
N ASP A 30 -18.02 13.15 1.24
CA ASP A 30 -16.80 12.99 2.02
C ASP A 30 -15.90 11.88 1.44
N VAL A 31 -16.48 10.76 1.00
CA VAL A 31 -15.73 9.71 0.30
C VAL A 31 -15.14 10.22 -1.02
N ALA A 32 -15.90 10.98 -1.81
CA ALA A 32 -15.41 11.56 -3.06
C ALA A 32 -14.22 12.51 -2.82
N ILE A 33 -14.32 13.38 -1.81
CA ILE A 33 -13.21 14.27 -1.41
C ILE A 33 -12.00 13.46 -0.96
N ALA A 34 -12.21 12.41 -0.15
CA ALA A 34 -11.13 11.54 0.30
C ALA A 34 -10.39 10.93 -0.89
N VAL A 35 -11.12 10.37 -1.86
CA VAL A 35 -10.56 9.79 -3.09
C VAL A 35 -9.79 10.84 -3.89
N LEU A 36 -10.32 12.04 -4.07
CA LEU A 36 -9.62 13.11 -4.79
C LEU A 36 -8.31 13.52 -4.11
N ILE A 37 -8.32 13.66 -2.78
CA ILE A 37 -7.10 13.96 -2.01
C ILE A 37 -6.09 12.81 -2.13
N GLY A 38 -6.55 11.55 -2.02
CA GLY A 38 -5.71 10.37 -2.18
C GLY A 38 -5.06 10.29 -3.56
N LEU A 39 -5.84 10.49 -4.63
CA LEU A 39 -5.33 10.51 -6.00
C LEU A 39 -4.32 11.64 -6.22
N PHE A 40 -4.61 12.85 -5.70
CA PHE A 40 -3.68 13.97 -5.77
C PHE A 40 -2.38 13.65 -5.03
N ALA A 41 -2.46 13.13 -3.81
CA ALA A 41 -1.28 12.71 -3.04
C ALA A 41 -0.49 11.62 -3.76
N PHE A 42 -1.16 10.62 -4.35
CA PHE A 42 -0.53 9.56 -5.13
C PHE A 42 0.29 10.11 -6.31
N VAL A 43 -0.28 11.07 -7.06
CA VAL A 43 0.43 11.74 -8.16
C VAL A 43 1.65 12.50 -7.63
N VAL A 44 1.47 13.30 -6.58
CA VAL A 44 2.58 14.08 -5.97
C VAL A 44 3.69 13.17 -5.44
N TYR A 45 3.35 12.07 -4.78
CA TYR A 45 4.30 11.11 -4.23
C TYR A 45 5.15 10.44 -5.31
N ASN A 46 4.61 10.28 -6.52
CA ASN A 46 5.32 9.70 -7.67
C ASN A 46 6.03 10.74 -8.56
N ALA A 47 5.82 12.04 -8.34
CA ALA A 47 6.38 13.10 -9.19
C ALA A 47 7.92 13.13 -9.23
N ASN A 48 8.59 12.57 -8.23
CA ASN A 48 10.05 12.50 -8.19
C ASN A 48 10.65 11.29 -8.92
N LEU A 49 9.82 10.33 -9.37
CA LEU A 49 10.21 9.09 -10.05
C LEU A 49 11.33 8.30 -9.33
N ARG A 50 11.45 8.47 -8.01
CA ARG A 50 12.54 7.91 -7.20
C ARG A 50 12.01 6.95 -6.15
N SER A 51 12.69 5.81 -6.00
CA SER A 51 12.59 4.95 -4.82
C SER A 51 13.81 5.13 -3.90
N ILE A 52 13.62 4.98 -2.59
CA ILE A 52 14.73 4.97 -1.63
C ILE A 52 15.38 3.59 -1.65
N PRO A 53 16.69 3.47 -1.97
CA PRO A 53 17.38 2.20 -1.93
C PRO A 53 17.77 1.85 -0.50
N ALA A 54 16.98 1.00 0.16
CA ALA A 54 17.27 0.54 1.52
C ALA A 54 17.10 -0.98 1.62
N ALA A 55 18.05 -1.67 2.27
CA ALA A 55 18.05 -3.13 2.32
C ALA A 55 16.85 -3.72 3.07
N ASP A 56 16.33 -2.96 4.04
CA ASP A 56 15.12 -3.27 4.81
C ASP A 56 13.81 -3.12 4.01
N THR A 57 13.89 -2.84 2.71
CA THR A 57 12.74 -2.83 1.78
C THR A 57 12.74 -4.03 0.84
N TYR A 58 13.86 -4.75 0.74
CA TYR A 58 14.07 -5.76 -0.30
C TYR A 58 13.12 -6.95 -0.18
N ALA A 59 12.76 -7.34 1.03
CA ALA A 59 11.75 -8.37 1.24
C ALA A 59 10.40 -7.95 0.63
N ALA A 60 9.91 -6.73 0.88
CA ALA A 60 8.70 -6.20 0.24
C ALA A 60 8.84 -6.10 -1.28
N ARG A 61 10.02 -5.72 -1.75
CA ARG A 61 10.26 -5.49 -3.17
C ARG A 61 10.24 -6.78 -3.97
N TYR A 62 10.93 -7.81 -3.48
CA TYR A 62 11.24 -9.00 -4.28
C TYR A 62 10.41 -10.23 -3.91
N MET A 63 10.04 -10.41 -2.64
CA MET A 63 9.29 -11.61 -2.22
C MET A 63 7.90 -11.74 -2.89
N PRO A 64 7.16 -10.67 -3.22
CA PRO A 64 5.91 -10.79 -3.99
C PRO A 64 6.04 -11.62 -5.27
N PHE A 65 7.19 -11.54 -5.94
CA PHE A 65 7.44 -12.30 -7.16
C PHE A 65 7.58 -13.80 -6.88
N SER A 66 8.26 -14.20 -5.81
CA SER A 66 8.35 -15.61 -5.39
C SER A 66 6.99 -16.16 -4.95
N ILE A 67 6.21 -15.35 -4.20
CA ILE A 67 4.86 -15.73 -3.76
C ILE A 67 3.95 -16.00 -4.96
N LEU A 68 3.95 -15.11 -5.95
CA LEU A 68 3.05 -15.21 -7.11
C LEU A 68 3.51 -16.20 -8.16
N ARG A 69 4.83 -16.33 -8.39
CA ARG A 69 5.39 -17.22 -9.42
C ARG A 69 5.52 -18.66 -8.93
N ASP A 70 6.01 -18.83 -7.70
CA ASP A 70 6.46 -20.11 -7.18
C ASP A 70 5.59 -20.62 -6.02
N HIS A 71 4.59 -19.84 -5.60
CA HIS A 71 3.69 -20.14 -4.47
C HIS A 71 4.45 -20.41 -3.15
N LYS A 72 5.57 -19.72 -2.95
CA LYS A 72 6.43 -19.89 -1.78
C LYS A 72 6.81 -18.55 -1.16
N VAL A 73 7.04 -18.57 0.16
CA VAL A 73 7.58 -17.43 0.94
C VAL A 73 9.10 -17.52 1.15
N VAL A 74 9.78 -18.27 0.28
CA VAL A 74 11.25 -18.43 0.26
C VAL A 74 11.83 -17.68 -0.93
N LEU A 75 13.15 -17.44 -0.92
CA LEU A 75 13.85 -16.62 -1.92
C LEU A 75 14.64 -17.46 -2.93
N ASP A 76 14.64 -18.79 -2.79
CA ASP A 76 15.46 -19.72 -3.59
C ASP A 76 15.37 -19.49 -5.09
N SER A 77 14.17 -19.20 -5.59
CA SER A 77 13.88 -19.07 -7.01
C SER A 77 14.27 -17.72 -7.60
N ILE A 78 14.51 -16.72 -6.76
CA ILE A 78 14.83 -15.33 -7.16
C ILE A 78 16.21 -14.89 -6.66
N VAL A 79 16.94 -15.76 -5.95
CA VAL A 79 18.19 -15.41 -5.28
C VAL A 79 19.25 -14.88 -6.26
N ARG A 80 19.36 -15.48 -7.45
CA ARG A 80 20.39 -15.11 -8.44
C ARG A 80 20.22 -13.67 -8.89
N GLU A 81 18.98 -13.24 -9.01
CA GLU A 81 18.60 -11.93 -9.49
C GLU A 81 18.63 -10.88 -8.37
N VAL A 82 18.30 -11.28 -7.14
CA VAL A 82 18.07 -10.34 -6.02
C VAL A 82 19.21 -10.31 -5.00
N ALA A 83 20.25 -11.14 -5.16
CA ALA A 83 21.46 -11.08 -4.33
C ALA A 83 22.34 -9.84 -4.60
N GLN A 84 22.01 -9.02 -5.61
CA GLN A 84 22.68 -7.74 -5.91
C GLN A 84 24.19 -7.88 -6.14
N GLY A 85 24.61 -8.93 -6.85
CA GLY A 85 26.02 -9.23 -7.09
C GLY A 85 26.78 -9.80 -5.87
N ARG A 86 26.10 -9.99 -4.73
CA ARG A 86 26.66 -10.68 -3.56
C ARG A 86 26.42 -12.19 -3.66
N LYS A 87 27.20 -12.96 -2.90
CA LYS A 87 26.99 -14.41 -2.78
C LYS A 87 25.76 -14.69 -1.90
N PRO A 88 24.93 -15.70 -2.23
CA PRO A 88 23.93 -16.21 -1.29
C PRO A 88 24.60 -16.68 0.00
N PRO A 89 23.98 -16.49 1.18
CA PRO A 89 24.58 -16.92 2.43
C PRO A 89 24.68 -18.46 2.52
N GLU A 90 25.91 -18.98 2.57
CA GLU A 90 26.18 -20.40 2.81
C GLU A 90 26.06 -20.75 4.30
N ALA A 91 26.44 -19.81 5.17
CA ALA A 91 26.32 -19.81 6.63
C ALA A 91 26.02 -18.38 7.14
N GLN A 92 25.42 -18.25 8.34
CA GLN A 92 25.08 -16.94 8.92
C GLN A 92 26.34 -16.11 9.25
N GLY A 93 26.28 -14.79 9.04
CA GLY A 93 27.32 -13.85 9.47
C GLY A 93 28.47 -13.59 8.48
N GLN A 94 28.38 -14.08 7.24
CA GLN A 94 29.40 -13.83 6.22
C GLN A 94 29.25 -12.42 5.61
N VAL A 95 30.33 -11.63 5.68
CA VAL A 95 30.37 -10.20 5.27
C VAL A 95 30.11 -10.00 3.76
N GLU A 96 30.45 -10.99 2.92
CA GLU A 96 30.25 -10.94 1.45
C GLU A 96 28.84 -11.32 0.99
N THR A 97 27.92 -11.61 1.91
CA THR A 97 26.61 -12.19 1.56
C THR A 97 25.48 -11.18 1.53
N ALA A 98 24.39 -11.52 0.85
CA ALA A 98 23.18 -10.70 0.84
C ALA A 98 22.57 -10.61 2.26
N ALA A 99 22.96 -9.56 3.01
CA ALA A 99 22.70 -9.40 4.45
C ALA A 99 21.22 -9.34 4.87
N TRP A 100 20.28 -9.28 3.92
CA TRP A 100 18.84 -9.30 4.15
C TRP A 100 18.22 -10.71 4.04
N MET A 101 19.04 -11.71 3.69
CA MET A 101 18.65 -13.12 3.57
C MET A 101 19.27 -13.96 4.68
N LEU A 102 18.56 -14.99 5.10
CA LEU A 102 19.04 -16.01 6.04
C LEU A 102 18.89 -17.39 5.41
N LYS A 103 19.76 -18.33 5.81
CA LYS A 103 19.59 -19.74 5.53
C LYS A 103 18.69 -20.35 6.61
N GLY A 104 17.45 -20.67 6.24
CA GLY A 104 16.47 -21.29 7.10
C GLY A 104 16.65 -22.82 7.24
N PRO A 105 15.80 -23.46 8.05
CA PRO A 105 15.77 -24.92 8.17
C PRO A 105 15.60 -25.59 6.79
N GLY A 106 16.33 -26.69 6.56
CA GLY A 106 16.30 -27.40 5.27
C GLY A 106 17.14 -26.76 4.16
N GLY A 107 17.87 -25.68 4.45
CA GLY A 107 18.78 -25.04 3.50
C GLY A 107 18.14 -24.01 2.59
N HIS A 108 16.85 -23.73 2.76
CA HIS A 108 16.12 -22.69 2.02
C HIS A 108 16.57 -21.28 2.41
N LEU A 109 16.57 -20.37 1.46
CA LEU A 109 16.84 -18.95 1.69
C LEU A 109 15.54 -18.24 2.05
N VAL A 110 15.53 -17.59 3.21
CA VAL A 110 14.38 -16.85 3.74
C VAL A 110 14.76 -15.40 3.99
N SER A 111 13.76 -14.52 4.07
CA SER A 111 13.97 -13.12 4.44
C SER A 111 14.32 -12.99 5.92
N LEU A 112 15.26 -12.09 6.23
CA LEU A 112 15.50 -11.62 7.61
C LEU A 112 14.31 -10.80 8.14
N TYR A 113 13.57 -10.15 7.25
CA TYR A 113 12.45 -9.26 7.57
C TYR A 113 11.08 -9.97 7.51
N PRO A 114 10.07 -9.45 8.24
CA PRO A 114 8.73 -10.03 8.29
C PRO A 114 8.06 -10.22 6.92
N VAL A 115 7.23 -11.27 6.82
CA VAL A 115 6.51 -11.61 5.59
C VAL A 115 5.18 -10.87 5.41
N ALA A 116 4.72 -10.12 6.43
CA ALA A 116 3.41 -9.47 6.42
C ALA A 116 3.26 -8.48 5.25
N VAL A 117 4.20 -7.54 5.12
CA VAL A 117 4.18 -6.55 4.03
C VAL A 117 4.20 -7.22 2.65
N PRO A 118 5.16 -8.12 2.31
CA PRO A 118 5.19 -8.72 0.98
C PRO A 118 3.94 -9.54 0.67
N VAL A 119 3.32 -10.21 1.65
CA VAL A 119 2.07 -10.95 1.44
C VAL A 119 0.91 -10.00 1.13
N VAL A 120 0.77 -8.90 1.88
CA VAL A 120 -0.31 -7.91 1.69
C VAL A 120 -0.21 -7.23 0.32
N VAL A 121 0.99 -6.88 -0.12
CA VAL A 121 1.17 -6.20 -1.42
C VAL A 121 1.26 -7.17 -2.60
N ALA A 122 1.43 -8.48 -2.37
CA ALA A 122 1.62 -9.46 -3.44
C ALA A 122 0.57 -9.38 -4.54
N PRO A 123 -0.75 -9.27 -4.27
CA PRO A 123 -1.75 -9.17 -5.35
C PRO A 123 -1.52 -7.99 -6.30
N LEU A 124 -0.94 -6.88 -5.83
CA LEU A 124 -0.63 -5.71 -6.66
C LEU A 124 0.50 -5.97 -7.66
N TYR A 125 1.30 -7.02 -7.45
CA TYR A 125 2.40 -7.41 -8.33
C TYR A 125 1.96 -8.33 -9.49
N LEU A 126 0.69 -8.77 -9.53
CA LEU A 126 0.18 -9.63 -10.61
C LEU A 126 0.48 -9.11 -12.04
N PRO A 127 0.27 -7.82 -12.36
CA PRO A 127 0.59 -7.29 -13.68
C PRO A 127 2.09 -7.37 -13.99
N ALA A 128 2.95 -7.16 -12.99
CA ALA A 128 4.40 -7.23 -13.14
C ALA A 128 4.88 -8.66 -13.39
N VAL A 129 4.32 -9.64 -12.67
CA VAL A 129 4.62 -11.06 -12.89
C VAL A 129 4.21 -11.50 -14.29
N HIS A 130 3.02 -11.10 -14.75
CA HIS A 130 2.56 -11.39 -16.11
C HIS A 130 3.48 -10.76 -17.17
N PHE A 131 3.83 -9.48 -16.98
CA PHE A 131 4.75 -8.77 -17.87
C PHE A 131 6.13 -9.43 -17.95
N LEU A 132 6.72 -9.81 -16.80
CA LEU A 132 8.03 -10.47 -16.76
C LEU A 132 8.01 -11.88 -17.35
N SER A 133 6.91 -12.60 -17.16
CA SER A 133 6.71 -13.93 -17.77
C SER A 133 6.69 -13.85 -19.30
N ALA A 134 6.05 -12.82 -19.87
CA ALA A 134 6.07 -12.57 -21.31
C ALA A 134 7.44 -12.10 -21.84
N ARG A 135 8.36 -11.68 -20.97
CA ARG A 135 9.70 -11.16 -21.30
C ARG A 135 10.84 -12.10 -20.87
N GLY A 136 10.53 -13.29 -20.36
CA GLY A 136 11.52 -14.29 -19.99
C GLY A 136 12.33 -13.99 -18.73
N TRP A 137 11.86 -13.10 -17.84
CA TRP A 137 12.51 -12.80 -16.56
C TRP A 137 13.97 -12.33 -16.65
N GLU A 138 14.30 -11.49 -17.64
CA GLU A 138 15.64 -10.91 -17.76
C GLU A 138 16.04 -10.15 -16.47
N PRO A 139 17.23 -10.41 -15.87
CA PRO A 139 17.57 -9.89 -14.54
C PRO A 139 17.55 -8.37 -14.38
N LEU A 140 18.06 -7.61 -15.35
CA LEU A 140 18.07 -6.15 -15.27
C LEU A 140 16.66 -5.57 -15.40
N LEU A 141 15.84 -6.13 -16.28
CA LEU A 141 14.42 -5.79 -16.41
C LEU A 141 13.66 -6.13 -15.13
N PHE A 142 13.92 -7.31 -14.54
CA PHE A 142 13.30 -7.71 -13.29
C PHE A 142 13.59 -6.74 -12.16
N ASP A 143 14.86 -6.36 -11.92
CA ASP A 143 15.20 -5.38 -10.87
C ASP A 143 14.54 -4.02 -11.11
N LYS A 144 14.51 -3.55 -12.37
CA LYS A 144 13.82 -2.30 -12.74
C LYS A 144 12.32 -2.38 -12.43
N VAL A 145 11.65 -3.44 -12.86
CA VAL A 145 10.21 -3.66 -12.61
C VAL A 145 9.94 -3.75 -11.11
N ALA A 146 10.79 -4.46 -10.36
CA ALA A 146 10.65 -4.59 -8.91
C ALA A 146 10.73 -3.24 -8.19
N ARG A 147 11.67 -2.36 -8.57
CA ARG A 147 11.78 -1.00 -8.02
C ARG A 147 10.59 -0.11 -8.36
N VAL A 148 10.07 -0.23 -9.58
CA VAL A 148 8.85 0.48 -9.99
C VAL A 148 7.66 0.01 -9.17
N MET A 149 7.48 -1.31 -9.02
CA MET A 149 6.38 -1.87 -8.23
C MET A 149 6.46 -1.49 -6.76
N GLU A 150 7.66 -1.50 -6.17
CA GLU A 150 7.87 -1.02 -4.80
C GLU A 150 7.40 0.43 -4.66
N LYS A 151 7.83 1.30 -5.57
CA LYS A 151 7.47 2.72 -5.54
C LYS A 151 5.96 2.93 -5.68
N LEU A 152 5.33 2.24 -6.62
CA LEU A 152 3.88 2.31 -6.85
C LEU A 152 3.09 1.80 -5.65
N CYS A 153 3.49 0.67 -5.05
CA CYS A 153 2.81 0.12 -3.89
C CYS A 153 3.01 1.00 -2.64
N ALA A 154 4.21 1.50 -2.40
CA ALA A 154 4.50 2.38 -1.27
C ALA A 154 3.68 3.68 -1.34
N SER A 155 3.67 4.32 -2.52
CA SER A 155 2.88 5.53 -2.74
C SER A 155 1.37 5.27 -2.69
N LEU A 156 0.89 4.12 -3.17
CA LEU A 156 -0.52 3.74 -3.07
C LEU A 156 -0.95 3.52 -1.62
N MET A 157 -0.15 2.81 -0.83
CA MET A 157 -0.42 2.61 0.60
C MET A 157 -0.41 3.93 1.38
N ALA A 158 0.58 4.80 1.12
CA ALA A 158 0.65 6.12 1.73
C ALA A 158 -0.55 6.99 1.34
N ALA A 159 -0.94 7.00 0.07
CA ALA A 159 -2.13 7.72 -0.40
C ALA A 159 -3.43 7.16 0.22
N GLY A 160 -3.55 5.84 0.35
CA GLY A 160 -4.66 5.19 1.05
C GLY A 160 -4.74 5.62 2.52
N SER A 161 -3.60 5.72 3.21
CA SER A 161 -3.54 6.27 4.57
C SER A 161 -4.04 7.72 4.63
N VAL A 162 -3.65 8.57 3.67
CA VAL A 162 -4.15 9.95 3.56
C VAL A 162 -5.67 9.99 3.39
N MET A 163 -6.24 9.11 2.56
CA MET A 163 -7.70 9.00 2.39
C MET A 163 -8.40 8.64 3.69
N LEU A 164 -7.89 7.62 4.39
CA LEU A 164 -8.46 7.16 5.67
C LEU A 164 -8.32 8.25 6.74
N PHE A 165 -7.19 8.96 6.78
CA PHE A 165 -6.95 10.05 7.71
C PHE A 165 -7.97 11.19 7.52
N TYR A 166 -8.25 11.59 6.27
CA TYR A 166 -9.31 12.56 5.99
C TYR A 166 -10.68 12.07 6.47
N LEU A 167 -11.05 10.82 6.17
CA LEU A 167 -12.34 10.26 6.58
C LEU A 167 -12.48 10.19 8.11
N LEU A 168 -11.40 9.89 8.82
CA LEU A 168 -11.37 9.91 10.29
C LEU A 168 -11.56 11.33 10.82
N LEU A 169 -10.86 12.32 10.26
CA LEU A 169 -11.02 13.72 10.65
C LEU A 169 -12.44 14.23 10.36
N ARG A 170 -13.08 13.80 9.28
CA ARG A 170 -14.47 14.17 8.96
C ARG A 170 -15.49 13.71 9.99
N ARG A 171 -15.14 12.75 10.86
CA ARG A 171 -15.98 12.36 12.01
C ARG A 171 -15.93 13.35 13.17
N ARG A 172 -14.96 14.27 13.20
CA ARG A 172 -14.67 15.16 14.35
C ARG A 172 -14.50 16.64 13.99
N CYS A 173 -14.20 16.94 12.73
CA CYS A 173 -13.87 18.27 12.26
C CYS A 173 -14.74 18.65 11.05
N GLU A 174 -14.97 19.94 10.88
CA GLU A 174 -15.56 20.48 9.65
C GLU A 174 -14.68 20.19 8.41
N PRO A 175 -15.26 20.18 7.19
CA PRO A 175 -14.54 19.81 5.98
C PRO A 175 -13.24 20.60 5.76
N ARG A 176 -13.24 21.92 5.96
CA ARG A 176 -12.06 22.78 5.74
C ARG A 176 -10.89 22.38 6.64
N THR A 177 -11.16 22.25 7.94
CA THR A 177 -10.16 21.83 8.92
C THR A 177 -9.66 20.42 8.63
N ALA A 178 -10.56 19.50 8.26
CA ALA A 178 -10.18 18.14 7.88
C ALA A 178 -9.24 18.11 6.66
N VAL A 179 -9.53 18.88 5.62
CA VAL A 179 -8.65 19.01 4.44
C VAL A 179 -7.29 19.58 4.83
N PHE A 180 -7.27 20.67 5.60
CA PHE A 180 -6.02 21.32 6.01
C PHE A 180 -5.11 20.38 6.83
N LEU A 181 -5.66 19.73 7.85
CA LEU A 181 -4.91 18.77 8.66
C LEU A 181 -4.46 17.55 7.84
N THR A 182 -5.28 17.08 6.89
CA THR A 182 -4.90 16.01 5.97
C THR A 182 -3.74 16.43 5.08
N ALA A 183 -3.72 17.68 4.59
CA ALA A 183 -2.61 18.20 3.79
C ALA A 183 -1.32 18.28 4.60
N ILE A 184 -1.38 18.70 5.87
CA ILE A 184 -0.22 18.67 6.78
C ILE A 184 0.25 17.23 6.98
N TYR A 185 -0.65 16.28 7.23
CA TYR A 185 -0.27 14.87 7.34
C TYR A 185 0.40 14.34 6.06
N ALA A 186 -0.22 14.60 4.90
CA ALA A 186 0.25 14.10 3.62
C ALA A 186 1.62 14.69 3.24
N PHE A 187 1.79 16.01 3.33
CA PHE A 187 2.93 16.72 2.74
C PHE A 187 3.86 17.36 3.77
N GLY A 188 3.42 17.54 5.01
CA GLY A 188 4.21 18.12 6.09
C GLY A 188 4.90 17.08 6.99
N THR A 189 4.80 15.78 6.68
CA THR A 189 5.39 14.71 7.50
C THR A 189 6.26 13.76 6.68
N THR A 190 6.87 12.79 7.37
CA THR A 190 7.61 11.69 6.75
C THR A 190 6.74 10.78 5.86
N THR A 191 5.42 10.92 5.88
CA THR A 191 4.52 10.23 4.95
C THR A 191 4.91 10.49 3.49
N TRP A 192 5.21 11.75 3.14
CA TRP A 192 5.67 12.08 1.80
C TRP A 192 7.10 11.59 1.57
N VAL A 193 8.05 12.02 2.38
CA VAL A 193 9.47 11.86 2.06
C VAL A 193 10.05 10.47 2.37
N ILE A 194 9.36 9.66 3.18
CA ILE A 194 9.78 8.30 3.57
C ILE A 194 8.75 7.25 3.16
N SER A 195 7.54 7.31 3.70
CA SER A 195 6.56 6.21 3.56
C SER A 195 6.09 6.01 2.13
N SER A 196 5.91 7.08 1.36
CA SER A 196 5.49 7.00 -0.04
C SER A 196 6.62 6.66 -1.03
N GLN A 197 7.84 6.49 -0.52
CA GLN A 197 9.05 6.32 -1.34
C GLN A 197 9.57 4.88 -1.39
N ALA A 198 9.29 4.06 -0.39
CA ALA A 198 9.68 2.66 -0.37
C ALA A 198 8.80 1.83 0.58
N LEU A 199 8.79 0.50 0.39
CA LEU A 199 7.99 -0.42 1.20
C LEU A 199 8.78 -0.88 2.43
N TRP A 200 8.74 -0.06 3.48
CA TRP A 200 9.40 -0.34 4.75
C TRP A 200 8.77 -1.53 5.48
N MET A 201 9.60 -2.46 5.96
CA MET A 201 9.13 -3.67 6.64
C MET A 201 8.43 -3.43 7.98
N HIS A 202 8.70 -2.30 8.61
CA HIS A 202 8.09 -1.89 9.88
C HIS A 202 6.79 -1.07 9.68
N GLY A 203 6.29 -0.92 8.45
CA GLY A 203 5.07 -0.14 8.20
C GLY A 203 3.77 -0.80 8.65
N LEU A 204 3.74 -2.14 8.75
CA LEU A 204 2.58 -2.93 9.21
C LEU A 204 2.85 -3.67 10.53
N ALA A 205 4.02 -3.45 11.15
CA ALA A 205 4.42 -4.10 12.39
C ALA A 205 3.77 -3.47 13.62
#